data_AF-A0ABD1BYP7-F1
#
_entry.id   AF-A0ABD1BYP7-F1
#
_cell.length_a   1.000
_cell.length_b   1.000
_cell.length_c   1.000
_cell.angle_alpha   90.00
_cell.angle_beta   90.00
_cell.angle_gamma   90.00
#
_symmetry.space_group_name_H-M   'P 1'
#
loop_
_entity.id
_entity.type
_entity.pdbx_description
1 polymer ?
#
loop_
_entity_poly.entity_id
_entity_poly.type
_entity_poly.pdbx_seq_one_letter_code
_entity_poly.pdbx_strand_id
1 'polypeptide(L)'
;MRGLETIGAVHQTEVVSRDVWHHRLGHPSSHVLDLLSIYGVSKNNVLKNKTCEICIRAKQTRCSFPTSSNNTTDLFDLIHYDLWGPYRTMSHCGARYFLTIIDDCSRSVLLYLLPTKQEVARTIRDFLALVERQFQKHVKTVRSDNGTEFMCLSSFFREKGILHETSCVHTPQQNGRVERKHRHILNVARALRFQSSLPLEFWGECILTAAYLINRTPTPLLKGKTPFDILYGRAPPLQHLRVFGSLCYAHNKDHRGDKFASRSIKCVFTFSIYWPCSLYHRSYCDCDQTNTL
;
A
#
# COMPACT_ATOMS: atom_id res chain seq x y z
N MET A 1 -59.63 -50.56 18.12
CA MET A 1 -58.21 -50.96 18.11
C MET A 1 -57.50 -50.10 19.13
N ARG A 2 -56.97 -50.72 20.20
CA ARG A 2 -56.24 -50.03 21.27
C ARG A 2 -54.76 -49.98 20.88
N GLY A 3 -54.09 -48.87 21.18
CA GLY A 3 -52.63 -48.87 21.33
C GLY A 3 -51.91 -47.74 20.62
N LEU A 4 -51.62 -46.68 21.37
CA LEU A 4 -50.37 -45.92 21.34
C LEU A 4 -50.26 -45.28 22.72
N GLU A 5 -49.60 -45.96 23.65
CA GLU A 5 -49.24 -45.39 24.94
C GLU A 5 -48.16 -44.33 24.70
N THR A 6 -48.52 -43.07 24.98
CA THR A 6 -47.58 -41.96 25.06
C THR A 6 -46.64 -42.20 26.24
N ILE A 7 -45.39 -42.53 25.96
CA ILE A 7 -44.32 -42.56 26.97
C ILE A 7 -44.07 -41.12 27.41
N GLY A 8 -44.71 -40.71 28.50
CA GLY A 8 -44.45 -39.44 29.16
C GLY A 8 -43.05 -39.45 29.78
N ALA A 9 -42.10 -38.77 29.15
CA ALA A 9 -40.79 -38.52 29.75
C ALA A 9 -40.94 -37.50 30.90
N VAL A 10 -40.75 -37.96 32.13
CA VAL A 10 -40.65 -37.09 33.30
C VAL A 10 -39.28 -36.42 33.27
N HIS A 11 -39.23 -35.13 32.92
CA HIS A 11 -38.03 -34.32 33.07
C HIS A 11 -37.92 -33.84 34.52
N GLN A 12 -37.05 -34.48 35.31
CA GLN A 12 -36.48 -33.83 36.49
C GLN A 12 -35.72 -32.59 36.02
N THR A 13 -36.07 -31.42 36.55
CA THR A 13 -35.36 -30.15 36.30
C THR A 13 -34.04 -30.13 37.05
N GLU A 14 -33.11 -30.99 36.63
CA GLU A 14 -31.72 -30.87 37.03
C GLU A 14 -31.12 -29.60 36.42
N VAL A 15 -30.35 -28.87 37.22
CA VAL A 15 -29.63 -27.67 36.80
C VAL A 15 -28.59 -28.06 35.75
N VAL A 16 -28.94 -27.91 34.48
CA VAL A 16 -28.07 -28.29 33.35
C VAL A 16 -26.86 -27.36 33.28
N SER A 17 -25.66 -27.94 33.22
CA SER A 17 -24.41 -27.19 33.19
C SER A 17 -24.24 -26.37 31.90
N ARG A 18 -23.48 -25.27 31.99
CA ARG A 18 -23.17 -24.39 30.84
C ARG A 18 -22.52 -25.13 29.67
N ASP A 19 -21.67 -26.11 29.98
CA ASP A 19 -20.99 -26.93 28.97
C ASP A 19 -22.01 -27.72 28.14
N VAL A 20 -23.06 -28.26 28.75
CA VAL A 20 -24.10 -29.01 28.02
C VAL A 20 -24.85 -28.09 27.04
N TRP A 21 -25.19 -26.86 27.46
CA TRP A 21 -25.81 -25.88 26.56
C TRP A 21 -24.88 -25.39 25.45
N HIS A 22 -23.59 -25.23 25.74
CA HIS A 22 -22.58 -24.94 24.73
C HIS A 22 -22.55 -26.02 23.62
N HIS A 23 -22.65 -27.30 23.97
CA HIS A 23 -22.72 -28.38 22.98
C HIS A 23 -24.08 -28.41 22.26
N ARG A 24 -25.21 -28.30 22.98
CA ARG A 24 -26.57 -28.35 22.40
C ARG A 24 -26.84 -27.26 21.38
N LEU A 25 -26.28 -26.07 21.60
CA LEU A 25 -26.52 -24.89 20.76
C LEU A 25 -25.47 -24.70 19.65
N GLY A 26 -24.62 -25.69 19.41
CA GLY A 26 -23.64 -25.64 18.31
C GLY A 26 -22.43 -24.75 18.63
N HIS A 27 -21.88 -24.86 19.84
CA HIS A 27 -20.65 -24.19 20.27
C HIS A 27 -20.68 -22.64 20.19
N PRO A 28 -21.73 -21.95 20.64
CA PRO A 28 -21.77 -20.49 20.68
C PRO A 28 -20.70 -19.91 21.63
N SER A 29 -20.32 -18.65 21.42
CA SER A 29 -19.35 -17.98 22.29
C SER A 29 -19.89 -17.86 23.72
N SER A 30 -19.00 -17.77 24.70
CA SER A 30 -19.39 -17.62 26.11
C SER A 30 -20.31 -16.42 26.33
N HIS A 31 -20.10 -15.34 25.57
CA HIS A 31 -20.95 -14.15 25.61
C HIS A 31 -22.38 -14.43 25.13
N VAL A 32 -22.56 -15.21 24.07
CA VAL A 32 -23.90 -15.59 23.58
C VAL A 32 -24.60 -16.52 24.57
N LEU A 33 -23.87 -17.43 25.22
CA LEU A 33 -24.42 -18.29 26.29
C LEU A 33 -24.82 -17.48 27.53
N ASP A 34 -24.10 -16.41 27.85
CA ASP A 34 -24.46 -15.51 28.94
C ASP A 34 -25.77 -14.77 28.67
N LEU A 35 -26.05 -14.39 27.41
CA LEU A 35 -27.33 -13.77 27.03
C LEU A 35 -28.51 -14.75 27.11
N LEU A 36 -28.28 -16.05 26.92
CA LEU A 36 -29.29 -17.10 26.98
C LEU A 36 -29.61 -17.56 28.42
N SER A 37 -28.93 -17.00 29.43
CA SER A 37 -29.09 -17.36 30.84
C SER A 37 -30.48 -17.08 31.44
N ILE A 38 -31.42 -16.55 30.64
CA ILE A 38 -32.84 -16.35 30.97
C ILE A 38 -33.59 -17.70 31.21
N TYR A 39 -33.07 -18.84 30.72
CA TYR A 39 -33.74 -20.15 30.78
C TYR A 39 -33.16 -21.17 31.81
N GLY A 40 -32.74 -20.73 33.00
CA GLY A 40 -32.36 -21.64 34.09
C GLY A 40 -30.93 -22.19 34.04
N VAL A 41 -30.02 -21.51 33.33
CA VAL A 41 -28.59 -21.84 33.32
C VAL A 41 -27.93 -21.28 34.58
N SER A 42 -27.38 -22.15 35.44
CA SER A 42 -26.69 -21.71 36.65
C SER A 42 -25.50 -20.80 36.35
N LYS A 43 -25.47 -19.63 37.01
CA LYS A 43 -24.39 -18.62 36.95
C LYS A 43 -23.14 -19.04 37.74
N ASN A 44 -22.88 -20.33 37.91
CA ASN A 44 -21.67 -20.78 38.60
C ASN A 44 -20.43 -20.49 37.74
N ASN A 45 -19.75 -19.40 38.10
CA ASN A 45 -18.55 -18.81 37.50
C ASN A 45 -17.26 -19.65 37.63
N VAL A 46 -17.35 -20.92 38.00
CA VAL A 46 -16.18 -21.73 38.39
C VAL A 46 -15.39 -22.27 37.19
N LEU A 47 -15.92 -22.20 35.97
CA LEU A 47 -15.29 -22.78 34.77
C LEU A 47 -15.06 -21.76 33.65
N LYS A 48 -14.56 -20.56 33.96
CA LYS A 48 -14.21 -19.56 32.92
C LYS A 48 -13.15 -20.02 31.91
N ASN A 49 -12.42 -21.11 32.18
CA ASN A 49 -11.24 -21.52 31.39
C ASN A 49 -11.23 -22.99 30.93
N LYS A 50 -12.37 -23.64 30.66
CA LYS A 50 -12.33 -24.87 29.85
C LYS A 50 -12.38 -24.51 28.37
N THR A 51 -11.21 -24.52 27.74
CA THR A 51 -11.11 -24.41 26.28
C THR A 51 -11.76 -25.63 25.63
N CYS A 52 -12.82 -25.42 24.85
CA CYS A 52 -13.46 -26.50 24.09
C CYS A 52 -12.59 -26.89 22.89
N GLU A 53 -12.14 -28.14 22.83
CA GLU A 53 -11.33 -28.68 21.72
C GLU A 53 -12.04 -28.52 20.37
N ILE A 54 -13.35 -28.79 20.33
CA ILE A 54 -14.17 -28.66 19.11
C ILE A 54 -14.20 -27.20 18.62
N CYS A 55 -14.31 -26.23 19.53
CA CYS A 55 -14.24 -24.82 19.17
C CYS A 55 -12.87 -24.43 18.60
N ILE A 56 -11.79 -24.93 19.20
CA ILE A 56 -10.43 -24.70 18.68
C ILE A 56 -10.35 -25.27 17.26
N ARG A 57 -10.72 -26.54 17.06
CA ARG A 57 -10.64 -27.18 15.74
C ARG A 57 -11.52 -26.52 14.68
N ALA A 58 -12.71 -26.02 15.06
CA ALA A 58 -13.66 -25.44 14.12
C ALA A 58 -13.46 -23.92 13.88
N LYS A 59 -12.94 -23.18 14.87
CA LYS A 59 -12.94 -21.70 14.87
C LYS A 59 -11.55 -21.09 15.10
N GLN A 60 -10.49 -21.89 15.26
CA GLN A 60 -9.14 -21.37 15.37
C GLN A 60 -8.75 -20.66 14.07
N THR A 61 -8.70 -19.34 14.14
CA THR A 61 -8.08 -18.52 13.10
C THR A 61 -6.57 -18.52 13.31
N ARG A 62 -5.79 -18.37 12.23
CA ARG A 62 -4.35 -18.12 12.32
C ARG A 62 -4.09 -16.99 13.33
N CYS A 63 -3.16 -17.18 14.25
CA CYS A 63 -2.72 -16.12 15.15
C CYS A 63 -2.31 -14.90 14.31
N SER A 64 -2.72 -13.71 14.75
CA SER A 64 -2.14 -12.48 14.23
C SER A 64 -0.63 -12.55 14.47
N PHE A 65 0.15 -12.53 13.39
CA PHE A 65 1.59 -12.52 13.51
C PHE A 65 2.02 -11.30 14.31
N PRO A 66 3.02 -11.43 15.21
CA PRO A 66 3.57 -10.28 15.91
C PRO A 66 3.98 -9.22 14.88
N THR A 67 3.66 -7.95 15.17
CA THR A 67 4.10 -6.83 14.34
C THR A 67 5.62 -6.88 14.36
N SER A 68 6.27 -7.18 13.23
CA SER A 68 7.72 -7.37 13.21
C SER A 68 8.41 -6.12 13.75
N SER A 69 9.15 -6.26 14.84
CA SER A 69 9.95 -5.21 15.48
C SER A 69 11.22 -4.85 14.70
N ASN A 70 11.40 -5.41 13.50
CA ASN A 70 12.51 -5.10 12.60
C ASN A 70 12.25 -3.75 11.92
N ASN A 71 12.29 -2.68 12.70
CA ASN A 71 12.50 -1.35 12.15
C ASN A 71 13.99 -1.21 11.89
N THR A 72 14.37 -0.93 10.64
CA THR A 72 15.75 -0.53 10.37
C THR A 72 16.06 0.78 11.08
N THR A 73 17.28 0.86 11.60
CA THR A 73 17.74 2.01 12.38
C THR A 73 18.27 3.14 11.50
N ASP A 74 18.85 2.82 10.33
CA ASP A 74 19.43 3.80 9.40
C ASP A 74 18.73 3.80 8.04
N LEU A 75 18.83 4.93 7.35
CA LEU A 75 18.27 5.15 6.01
C LEU A 75 18.92 4.20 5.00
N PHE A 76 18.09 3.60 4.14
CA PHE A 76 18.50 2.70 3.07
C PHE A 76 19.16 1.37 3.50
N ASP A 77 19.12 1.02 4.79
CA ASP A 77 19.60 -0.29 5.25
C ASP A 77 18.79 -1.45 4.66
N LEU A 78 17.46 -1.28 4.57
CA LEU A 78 16.55 -2.23 3.95
C LEU A 78 15.61 -1.51 3.00
N ILE A 79 15.58 -1.97 1.75
CA ILE A 79 14.72 -1.42 0.71
C ILE A 79 13.79 -2.51 0.21
N HIS A 80 12.50 -2.19 0.14
CA HIS A 80 11.49 -3.06 -0.46
C HIS A 80 11.16 -2.55 -1.85
N TYR A 81 11.10 -3.43 -2.83
CA TYR A 81 10.68 -3.04 -4.18
C TYR A 81 9.74 -4.08 -4.79
N ASP A 82 8.81 -3.58 -5.60
CA ASP A 82 7.75 -4.39 -6.21
C ASP A 82 7.26 -3.71 -7.49
N LEU A 83 6.76 -4.49 -8.43
CA LEU A 83 6.32 -4.04 -9.73
C LEU A 83 4.81 -4.17 -9.84
N TRP A 84 4.14 -3.03 -10.06
CA TRP A 84 2.72 -3.04 -10.36
C TRP A 84 2.49 -3.01 -11.87
N GLY A 85 1.62 -3.89 -12.36
CA GLY A 85 1.18 -3.97 -13.75
C GLY A 85 1.23 -5.38 -14.34
N PRO A 86 0.97 -5.54 -15.64
CA PRO A 86 0.68 -4.48 -16.61
C PRO A 86 -0.70 -3.86 -16.40
N TYR A 87 -0.82 -2.56 -16.61
CA TYR A 87 -2.12 -1.92 -16.76
C TYR A 87 -2.64 -2.01 -18.18
N ARG A 88 -3.97 -2.06 -18.32
CA ARG A 88 -4.66 -2.19 -19.61
C ARG A 88 -4.44 -0.95 -20.49
N THR A 89 -4.57 0.23 -19.91
CA THR A 89 -4.41 1.51 -20.61
C THR A 89 -2.98 1.99 -20.45
N MET A 90 -2.33 2.31 -21.57
CA MET A 90 -1.01 2.92 -21.54
C MET A 90 -1.11 4.34 -20.95
N SER A 91 -0.12 4.73 -20.14
CA SER A 91 -0.06 6.12 -19.68
C SER A 91 0.31 7.07 -20.82
N HIS A 92 0.10 8.37 -20.62
CA HIS A 92 0.46 9.42 -21.56
C HIS A 92 1.95 9.35 -21.97
N CYS A 93 2.83 8.99 -21.04
CA CYS A 93 4.27 8.81 -21.30
C CYS A 93 4.66 7.41 -21.84
N GLY A 94 3.69 6.58 -22.26
CA GLY A 94 3.97 5.25 -22.81
C GLY A 94 4.20 4.14 -21.78
N ALA A 95 4.11 4.43 -20.48
CA ALA A 95 4.32 3.43 -19.43
C ALA A 95 3.12 2.50 -19.25
N ARG A 96 3.38 1.24 -18.91
CA ARG A 96 2.38 0.21 -18.59
C ARG A 96 2.53 -0.38 -17.20
N TYR A 97 3.68 -0.12 -16.57
CA TYR A 97 4.03 -0.59 -15.24
C TYR A 97 4.48 0.60 -14.40
N PHE A 98 4.46 0.44 -13.08
CA PHE A 98 5.25 1.28 -12.21
C PHE A 98 6.01 0.44 -11.19
N LEU A 99 7.30 0.71 -11.05
CA LEU A 99 8.16 0.12 -10.04
C LEU A 99 8.05 0.97 -8.77
N THR A 100 7.71 0.33 -7.67
CA THR A 100 7.67 0.95 -6.34
C THR A 100 8.90 0.57 -5.57
N ILE A 101 9.62 1.55 -5.02
CA ILE A 101 10.76 1.37 -4.13
C ILE A 101 10.44 2.07 -2.80
N ILE A 102 10.54 1.35 -1.69
CA ILE A 102 10.19 1.84 -0.36
C ILE A 102 11.38 1.63 0.57
N ASP A 103 11.87 2.71 1.16
CA ASP A 103 12.84 2.62 2.25
C ASP A 103 12.15 2.19 3.55
N ASP A 104 12.71 1.21 4.26
CA ASP A 104 12.12 0.72 5.51
C ASP A 104 12.23 1.75 6.63
N CYS A 105 13.31 2.52 6.71
CA CYS A 105 13.51 3.46 7.82
C CYS A 105 12.59 4.69 7.69
N SER A 106 12.74 5.43 6.59
CA SER A 106 11.98 6.67 6.33
C SER A 106 10.56 6.43 5.87
N ARG A 107 10.21 5.21 5.45
CA ARG A 107 8.92 4.90 4.79
C ARG A 107 8.68 5.71 3.52
N SER A 108 9.73 6.33 2.97
CA SER A 108 9.66 7.08 1.72
C SER A 108 9.39 6.15 0.55
N VAL A 109 8.59 6.64 -0.38
CA VAL A 109 8.14 5.90 -1.56
C VAL A 109 8.70 6.58 -2.79
N LEU A 110 9.46 5.85 -3.58
CA LEU A 110 9.94 6.27 -4.89
C LEU A 110 9.22 5.42 -5.95
N LEU A 111 8.72 6.07 -6.99
CA LEU A 111 8.02 5.42 -8.09
C LEU A 111 8.71 5.73 -9.40
N TYR A 112 8.80 4.71 -10.26
CA TYR A 112 9.27 4.84 -11.63
C TYR A 112 8.23 4.26 -12.58
N LEU A 113 7.81 5.04 -13.56
CA LEU A 113 6.92 4.58 -14.63
C LEU A 113 7.75 3.84 -15.68
N LEU A 114 7.34 2.62 -16.06
CA LEU A 114 8.08 1.77 -16.98
C LEU A 114 7.18 1.32 -18.16
N PRO A 115 7.60 1.49 -19.41
CA PRO A 115 6.97 0.89 -20.58
C PRO A 115 6.99 -0.65 -20.54
N THR A 116 8.11 -1.23 -20.11
CA THR A 116 8.32 -2.69 -20.10
C THR A 116 8.93 -3.18 -18.78
N LYS A 117 8.71 -4.46 -18.45
CA LYS A 117 9.32 -5.09 -17.27
C LYS A 117 10.85 -5.20 -17.36
N GLN A 118 11.42 -5.16 -18.57
CA GLN A 118 12.86 -5.33 -18.79
C GLN A 118 13.67 -4.15 -18.24
N GLU A 119 13.05 -2.98 -18.10
CA GLU A 119 13.71 -1.78 -17.60
C GLU A 119 13.96 -1.82 -16.09
N VAL A 120 13.25 -2.68 -15.35
CA VAL A 120 13.36 -2.82 -13.88
C VAL A 120 14.82 -2.98 -13.44
N ALA A 121 15.57 -3.87 -14.11
CA ALA A 121 16.96 -4.14 -13.76
C ALA A 121 17.86 -2.90 -13.89
N ARG A 122 17.65 -2.12 -14.95
CA ARG A 122 18.37 -0.86 -15.16
C ARG A 122 17.97 0.18 -14.13
N THR A 123 16.67 0.37 -13.91
CA THR A 123 16.14 1.34 -12.95
C THR A 123 16.64 1.08 -11.53
N ILE A 124 16.73 -0.17 -11.09
CA ILE A 124 17.26 -0.53 -9.77
C ILE A 124 18.76 -0.19 -9.66
N ARG A 125 19.55 -0.47 -10.69
CA ARG A 125 20.98 -0.11 -10.72
C ARG A 125 21.18 1.42 -10.64
N ASP A 126 20.42 2.17 -11.43
CA ASP A 126 20.46 3.62 -11.45
C ASP A 126 20.03 4.20 -10.09
N PHE A 127 19.02 3.60 -9.46
CA PHE A 127 18.59 3.97 -8.11
C PHE A 127 19.69 3.73 -7.06
N LEU A 128 20.34 2.58 -7.06
CA LEU A 128 21.42 2.28 -6.11
C LEU A 128 22.60 3.23 -6.24
N ALA A 129 23.02 3.51 -7.48
CA ALA A 129 24.07 4.50 -7.76
C ALA A 129 23.68 5.90 -7.26
N LEU A 130 22.40 6.26 -7.38
CA LEU A 130 21.89 7.51 -6.86
C LEU A 130 21.92 7.57 -5.34
N VAL A 131 21.48 6.50 -4.65
CA VAL A 131 21.51 6.44 -3.17
C VAL A 131 22.94 6.64 -2.66
N GLU A 132 23.90 5.94 -3.28
CA GLU A 132 25.32 6.07 -2.96
C GLU A 132 25.81 7.51 -3.11
N ARG A 133 25.47 8.19 -4.22
CA ARG A 133 25.99 9.52 -4.52
C ARG A 133 25.27 10.66 -3.80
N GLN A 134 23.95 10.59 -3.66
CA GLN A 134 23.15 11.70 -3.12
C GLN A 134 23.00 11.62 -1.59
N PHE A 135 22.99 10.41 -1.03
CA PHE A 135 22.79 10.21 0.41
C PHE A 135 24.05 9.73 1.12
N GLN A 136 25.12 9.38 0.38
CA GLN A 136 26.33 8.78 0.96
C GLN A 136 26.01 7.53 1.79
N LYS A 137 25.03 6.74 1.31
CA LYS A 137 24.57 5.51 1.94
C LYS A 137 24.76 4.33 0.99
N HIS A 138 25.12 3.18 1.54
CA HIS A 138 25.18 1.93 0.81
C HIS A 138 24.04 1.04 1.26
N VAL A 139 23.24 0.57 0.29
CA VAL A 139 22.12 -0.32 0.56
C VAL A 139 22.66 -1.67 1.02
N LYS A 140 22.22 -2.14 2.18
CA LYS A 140 22.70 -3.42 2.74
C LYS A 140 21.82 -4.59 2.30
N THR A 141 20.51 -4.41 2.39
CA THR A 141 19.53 -5.45 2.09
C THR A 141 18.44 -4.92 1.17
N VAL A 142 18.07 -5.74 0.20
CA VAL A 142 16.98 -5.45 -0.74
C VAL A 142 15.98 -6.60 -0.69
N ARG A 143 14.69 -6.27 -0.67
CA ARG A 143 13.60 -7.26 -0.56
C ARG A 143 12.59 -7.12 -1.69
N SER A 144 12.32 -8.22 -2.39
CA SER A 144 11.28 -8.31 -3.41
C SER A 144 10.50 -9.62 -3.32
N ASP A 145 9.51 -9.78 -4.19
CA ASP A 145 8.94 -11.09 -4.45
C ASP A 145 9.87 -11.95 -5.34
N ASN A 146 9.42 -13.15 -5.67
CA ASN A 146 10.15 -14.07 -6.56
C ASN A 146 9.91 -13.78 -8.05
N GLY A 147 9.55 -12.55 -8.42
CA GLY A 147 9.35 -12.13 -9.80
C GLY A 147 10.61 -12.30 -10.65
N THR A 148 10.46 -12.79 -11.88
CA THR A 148 11.60 -13.05 -12.78
C THR A 148 12.34 -11.77 -13.15
N GLU A 149 11.64 -10.63 -13.16
CA GLU A 149 12.20 -9.29 -13.33
C GLU A 149 13.20 -8.89 -12.22
N PHE A 150 13.11 -9.51 -11.05
CA PHE A 150 13.99 -9.23 -9.90
C PHE A 150 15.05 -10.31 -9.71
N MET A 151 14.71 -11.58 -9.97
CA MET A 151 15.64 -12.69 -9.81
C MET A 151 16.89 -12.54 -10.70
N CYS A 152 16.76 -11.88 -11.86
CA CYS A 152 17.88 -11.59 -12.77
C CYS A 152 18.94 -10.65 -12.18
N LEU A 153 18.62 -9.90 -11.11
CA LEU A 153 19.55 -9.01 -10.41
C LEU A 153 20.37 -9.71 -9.32
N SER A 154 20.07 -10.97 -8.99
CA SER A 154 20.72 -11.68 -7.88
C SER A 154 22.25 -11.76 -8.02
N SER A 155 22.76 -11.95 -9.24
CA SER A 155 24.21 -11.95 -9.51
C SER A 155 24.84 -10.57 -9.26
N PHE A 156 24.15 -9.51 -9.69
CA PHE A 156 24.58 -8.13 -9.49
C PHE A 156 24.58 -7.74 -8.01
N PHE A 157 23.55 -8.13 -7.25
CA PHE A 157 23.52 -7.88 -5.80
C PHE A 157 24.65 -8.61 -5.08
N ARG A 158 24.93 -9.87 -5.45
CA ARG A 158 26.05 -10.64 -4.92
C ARG A 158 27.41 -9.97 -5.21
N GLU A 159 27.60 -9.44 -6.41
CA GLU A 159 28.81 -8.69 -6.79
C GLU A 159 28.98 -7.41 -5.93
N LYS A 160 27.88 -6.73 -5.64
CA LYS A 160 27.86 -5.51 -4.82
C LYS A 160 27.86 -5.77 -3.31
N GLY A 161 27.79 -7.02 -2.87
CA GLY A 161 27.68 -7.39 -1.45
C GLY A 161 26.34 -7.03 -0.82
N ILE A 162 25.28 -6.88 -1.62
CA ILE A 162 23.93 -6.56 -1.18
C ILE A 162 23.17 -7.87 -0.93
N LEU A 163 22.54 -8.00 0.25
CA LEU A 163 21.70 -9.15 0.58
C LEU A 163 20.36 -9.04 -0.13
N HIS A 164 20.07 -9.98 -1.04
CA HIS A 164 18.77 -10.09 -1.70
C HIS A 164 17.89 -11.06 -0.93
N GLU A 165 16.87 -10.54 -0.25
CA GLU A 165 15.85 -11.31 0.44
C GLU A 165 14.61 -11.44 -0.45
N THR A 166 14.14 -12.65 -0.68
CA THR A 166 12.85 -12.86 -1.37
C THR A 166 11.79 -13.33 -0.39
N SER A 167 10.55 -12.87 -0.60
CA SER A 167 9.43 -13.31 0.24
C SER A 167 9.25 -14.83 0.12
N CYS A 168 9.08 -15.49 1.27
CA CYS A 168 8.75 -16.91 1.29
C CYS A 168 7.40 -17.14 0.60
N VAL A 169 7.38 -18.06 -0.36
CA VAL A 169 6.14 -18.51 -1.01
C VAL A 169 5.15 -18.93 0.10
N HIS A 170 3.94 -18.36 0.08
CA HIS A 170 2.87 -18.54 1.08
C HIS A 170 2.95 -17.73 2.40
N THR A 171 3.76 -16.67 2.48
CA THR A 171 3.72 -15.69 3.60
C THR A 171 3.17 -14.31 3.18
N PRO A 172 1.84 -14.14 3.06
CA PRO A 172 1.23 -12.90 2.56
C PRO A 172 1.56 -11.64 3.40
N GLN A 173 2.05 -11.79 4.63
CA GLN A 173 2.38 -10.67 5.52
C GLN A 173 3.65 -9.92 5.10
N GLN A 174 4.66 -10.60 4.54
CA GLN A 174 5.89 -9.95 4.08
C GLN A 174 5.60 -9.04 2.87
N ASN A 175 4.76 -9.49 1.95
CA ASN A 175 4.24 -8.68 0.84
C ASN A 175 3.16 -7.68 1.27
N GLY A 176 2.47 -7.92 2.39
CA GLY A 176 1.36 -7.09 2.86
C GLY A 176 1.74 -5.64 3.19
N ARG A 177 3.02 -5.31 3.38
CA ARG A 177 3.47 -3.90 3.50
C ARG A 177 3.38 -3.18 2.15
N VAL A 178 3.91 -3.81 1.11
CA VAL A 178 3.97 -3.26 -0.23
C VAL A 178 2.58 -3.23 -0.86
N GLU A 179 1.78 -4.29 -0.68
CA GLU A 179 0.38 -4.33 -1.13
C GLU A 179 -0.47 -3.21 -0.50
N ARG A 180 -0.33 -3.00 0.82
CA ARG A 180 -1.01 -1.88 1.51
C ARG A 180 -0.55 -0.54 0.95
N LYS A 181 0.73 -0.41 0.61
CA LYS A 181 1.25 0.81 0.01
C LYS A 181 0.72 1.02 -1.41
N HIS A 182 0.70 0.00 -2.26
CA HIS A 182 0.07 0.06 -3.58
C HIS A 182 -1.39 0.49 -3.49
N ARG A 183 -2.16 -0.08 -2.57
CA ARG A 183 -3.55 0.33 -2.33
C ARG A 183 -3.65 1.80 -1.95
N HIS A 184 -2.79 2.29 -1.07
CA HIS A 184 -2.78 3.70 -0.68
C HIS A 184 -2.45 4.63 -1.85
N ILE A 185 -1.39 4.32 -2.61
CA ILE A 185 -0.98 5.08 -3.80
C ILE A 185 -2.11 5.12 -4.83
N LEU A 186 -2.72 3.98 -5.15
CA LEU A 186 -3.83 3.88 -6.11
C LEU A 186 -5.08 4.63 -5.64
N ASN A 187 -5.36 4.65 -4.33
CA ASN A 187 -6.48 5.42 -3.80
C ASN A 187 -6.28 6.93 -3.99
N VAL A 188 -5.08 7.43 -3.66
CA VAL A 188 -4.74 8.85 -3.83
C VAL A 188 -4.72 9.22 -5.31
N ALA A 189 -4.10 8.41 -6.17
CA ALA A 189 -4.07 8.66 -7.61
C ALA A 189 -5.47 8.67 -8.24
N ARG A 190 -6.37 7.77 -7.83
CA ARG A 190 -7.77 7.79 -8.28
C ARG A 190 -8.49 9.06 -7.84
N ALA A 191 -8.29 9.50 -6.60
CA ALA A 191 -8.88 10.74 -6.11
C ALA A 191 -8.39 11.95 -6.92
N LEU A 192 -7.08 12.04 -7.19
CA LEU A 192 -6.50 13.09 -8.02
C LEU A 192 -7.11 13.10 -9.44
N ARG A 193 -7.22 11.93 -10.08
CA ARG A 193 -7.80 11.80 -11.42
C ARG A 193 -9.27 12.22 -11.47
N PHE A 194 -10.06 11.79 -10.49
CA PHE A 194 -11.48 12.13 -10.43
C PHE A 194 -11.69 13.62 -10.17
N GLN A 195 -10.89 14.22 -9.30
CA GLN A 195 -10.95 15.66 -9.03
C GLN A 195 -10.57 16.50 -10.26
N SER A 196 -9.59 16.03 -11.04
CA SER A 196 -9.12 16.75 -12.23
C SER A 196 -9.92 16.45 -13.49
N SER A 197 -10.85 15.50 -13.45
CA SER A 197 -11.58 14.99 -14.61
C SER A 197 -10.67 14.57 -15.78
N LEU A 198 -9.43 14.18 -15.50
CA LEU A 198 -8.47 13.82 -16.54
C LEU A 198 -8.77 12.45 -17.17
N PRO A 199 -8.48 12.27 -18.47
CA PRO A 199 -8.53 10.97 -19.13
C PRO A 199 -7.71 9.91 -18.41
N LEU A 200 -8.06 8.64 -18.62
CA LEU A 200 -7.38 7.53 -17.93
C LEU A 200 -5.90 7.44 -18.30
N GLU A 201 -5.49 7.93 -19.47
CA GLU A 201 -4.11 7.98 -19.94
C GLU A 201 -3.18 8.76 -18.98
N PHE A 202 -3.70 9.72 -18.21
CA PHE A 202 -2.93 10.47 -17.22
C PHE A 202 -2.71 9.73 -15.90
N TRP A 203 -2.97 8.42 -15.84
CA TRP A 203 -2.81 7.63 -14.62
C TRP A 203 -1.36 7.66 -14.12
N GLY A 204 -0.37 7.74 -15.03
CA GLY A 204 1.05 7.78 -14.67
C GLY A 204 1.40 9.02 -13.85
N GLU A 205 0.98 10.19 -14.32
CA GLU A 205 1.15 11.49 -13.67
C GLU A 205 0.42 11.53 -12.32
N CYS A 206 -0.79 10.94 -12.26
CA CYS A 206 -1.53 10.81 -11.00
C CYS A 206 -0.77 9.98 -9.97
N ILE A 207 -0.13 8.89 -10.38
CA ILE A 207 0.63 8.00 -9.51
C ILE A 207 1.91 8.67 -8.99
N LEU A 208 2.65 9.37 -9.87
CA LEU A 208 3.83 10.14 -9.47
C LEU A 208 3.47 11.27 -8.49
N THR A 209 2.38 11.98 -8.76
CA THR A 209 1.85 13.02 -7.87
C THR A 209 1.45 12.43 -6.52
N ALA A 210 0.77 11.28 -6.52
CA ALA A 210 0.37 10.58 -5.31
C ALA A 210 1.59 10.24 -4.43
N ALA A 211 2.65 9.65 -4.99
CA ALA A 211 3.87 9.35 -4.23
C ALA A 211 4.52 10.61 -3.66
N TYR A 212 4.57 11.68 -4.44
CA TYR A 212 5.12 12.96 -4.00
C TYR A 212 4.38 13.55 -2.79
N LEU A 213 3.04 13.51 -2.83
CA LEU A 213 2.19 13.98 -1.74
C LEU A 213 2.31 13.06 -0.52
N ILE A 214 2.27 11.73 -0.72
CA ILE A 214 2.40 10.74 0.36
C ILE A 214 3.71 10.94 1.14
N ASN A 215 4.82 11.25 0.46
CA ASN A 215 6.10 11.52 1.12
C ASN A 215 6.09 12.81 1.96
N ARG A 216 5.14 13.72 1.74
CA ARG A 216 5.00 15.00 2.45
C ARG A 216 3.83 15.04 3.42
N THR A 217 3.07 13.96 3.51
CA THR A 217 1.96 13.83 4.45
C THR A 217 2.45 13.15 5.73
N PRO A 218 2.15 13.70 6.92
CA PRO A 218 2.44 13.06 8.20
C PRO A 218 1.81 11.67 8.31
N THR A 219 2.51 10.74 8.96
CA THR A 219 1.97 9.39 9.19
C THR A 219 2.12 8.96 10.65
N PRO A 220 1.11 8.28 11.23
CA PRO A 220 1.23 7.69 12.57
C PRO A 220 2.40 6.73 12.70
N LEU A 221 2.78 6.05 11.60
CA LEU A 221 3.92 5.13 11.56
C LEU A 221 5.26 5.80 11.87
N LEU A 222 5.35 7.12 11.65
CA LEU A 222 6.54 7.94 11.90
C LEU A 222 6.31 8.94 13.04
N LYS A 223 5.39 8.62 13.98
CA LYS A 223 5.07 9.49 15.13
C LYS A 223 4.66 10.91 14.71
N GLY A 224 3.93 11.03 13.59
CA GLY A 224 3.47 12.32 13.06
C GLY A 224 4.50 13.06 12.20
N LYS A 225 5.68 12.49 11.93
CA LYS A 225 6.63 13.03 10.95
C LYS A 225 6.26 12.60 9.53
N THR A 226 6.78 13.33 8.55
CA THR A 226 6.62 12.99 7.12
C THR A 226 7.78 12.10 6.66
N PRO A 227 7.60 11.20 5.69
CA PRO A 227 8.72 10.46 5.11
C PRO A 227 9.83 11.35 4.57
N PHE A 228 9.48 12.51 4.01
CA PHE A 228 10.44 13.52 3.55
C PHE A 228 11.29 14.07 4.70
N ASP A 229 10.66 14.37 5.84
CA ASP A 229 11.36 14.87 7.03
C ASP A 229 12.37 13.84 7.56
N ILE A 230 12.00 12.55 7.61
CA ILE A 230 12.94 11.49 8.01
C ILE A 230 14.08 11.34 7.00
N LEU A 231 13.79 11.42 5.70
CA LEU A 231 14.77 11.18 4.65
C LEU A 231 15.78 12.33 4.48
N TYR A 232 15.33 13.59 4.58
CA TYR A 232 16.16 14.78 4.33
C TYR A 232 16.51 15.56 5.60
N GLY A 233 16.00 15.16 6.77
CA GLY A 233 16.25 15.85 8.04
C GLY A 233 15.65 17.25 8.13
N ARG A 234 14.67 17.58 7.27
CA ARG A 234 14.01 18.90 7.24
C ARG A 234 12.55 18.79 6.81
N ALA A 235 11.73 19.72 7.29
CA ALA A 235 10.33 19.81 6.88
C ALA A 235 10.19 20.02 5.36
N PRO A 236 9.20 19.37 4.70
CA PRO A 236 8.99 19.54 3.28
C PRO A 236 8.46 20.94 2.96
N PRO A 237 9.01 21.65 1.96
CA PRO A 237 8.37 22.85 1.45
C PRO A 237 7.03 22.47 0.80
N LEU A 238 5.97 23.21 1.12
CA LEU A 238 4.61 23.00 0.60
C LEU A 238 4.08 24.17 -0.23
N GLN A 239 4.72 25.34 -0.19
CA GLN A 239 4.22 26.57 -0.81
C GLN A 239 4.10 26.50 -2.33
N HIS A 240 4.90 25.65 -2.97
CA HIS A 240 4.87 25.43 -4.42
C HIS A 240 3.80 24.44 -4.86
N LEU A 241 3.08 23.79 -3.93
CA LEU A 241 1.99 22.90 -4.28
C LEU A 241 0.84 23.68 -4.91
N ARG A 242 0.32 23.13 -5.99
CA ARG A 242 -0.90 23.58 -6.66
C ARG A 242 -1.87 22.41 -6.74
N VAL A 243 -3.15 22.74 -6.89
CA VAL A 243 -4.21 21.75 -7.03
C VAL A 243 -3.99 20.99 -8.34
N PHE A 244 -3.85 19.67 -8.26
CA PHE A 244 -3.72 18.82 -9.44
C PHE A 244 -4.99 18.93 -10.30
N GLY A 245 -4.82 19.14 -11.61
CA GLY A 245 -5.93 19.39 -12.52
C GLY A 245 -6.43 20.83 -12.57
N SER A 246 -5.80 21.76 -11.84
CA SER A 246 -6.21 23.17 -11.91
C SER A 246 -5.82 23.82 -13.24
N LEU A 247 -6.57 24.87 -13.61
CA LEU A 247 -6.28 25.69 -14.76
C LEU A 247 -4.91 26.37 -14.61
N CYS A 248 -4.05 26.20 -15.61
CA CYS A 248 -2.79 26.94 -15.73
C CYS A 248 -2.62 27.51 -17.14
N TYR A 249 -1.61 28.36 -17.28
CA TYR A 249 -1.26 29.00 -18.55
C TYR A 249 0.21 28.77 -18.84
N ALA A 250 0.51 28.17 -19.98
CA ALA A 250 1.88 28.00 -20.47
C ALA A 250 2.23 29.11 -21.45
N HIS A 251 3.48 29.60 -21.42
CA HIS A 251 3.92 30.58 -22.40
C HIS A 251 3.95 29.95 -23.80
N ASN A 252 3.19 30.53 -24.72
CA ASN A 252 3.19 30.13 -26.12
C ASN A 252 4.51 30.58 -26.73
N LYS A 253 5.37 29.67 -27.21
CA LYS A 253 6.62 30.05 -27.91
C LYS A 253 6.47 30.17 -29.42
N ASP A 254 5.35 29.69 -29.97
CA ASP A 254 5.12 29.58 -31.41
C ASP A 254 4.40 30.80 -32.00
N HIS A 255 4.36 31.92 -31.26
CA HIS A 255 3.90 33.18 -31.83
C HIS A 255 4.97 33.65 -32.82
N ARG A 256 4.71 33.46 -34.12
CA ARG A 256 5.58 33.80 -35.26
C ARG A 256 5.78 35.33 -35.44
N GLY A 257 6.20 36.02 -34.38
CA GLY A 257 6.44 37.46 -34.36
C GLY A 257 5.18 38.34 -34.35
N ASP A 258 3.97 37.76 -34.40
CA ASP A 258 2.73 38.54 -34.31
C ASP A 258 2.58 39.15 -32.91
N LYS A 259 2.50 40.50 -32.88
CA LYS A 259 2.42 41.27 -31.64
C LYS A 259 1.10 41.03 -30.91
N PHE A 260 0.01 40.74 -31.63
CA PHE A 260 -1.34 40.55 -31.09
C PHE A 260 -1.72 39.09 -30.87
N ALA A 261 -0.89 38.12 -31.30
CA ALA A 261 -1.14 36.71 -31.03
C ALA A 261 -1.10 36.39 -29.52
N SER A 262 -1.89 35.38 -29.13
CA SER A 262 -1.92 34.92 -27.74
C SER A 262 -0.53 34.46 -27.28
N ARG A 263 -0.06 35.07 -26.19
CA ARG A 263 1.22 34.76 -25.53
C ARG A 263 1.13 33.57 -24.59
N SER A 264 -0.07 33.03 -24.37
CA SER A 264 -0.30 31.92 -23.46
C SER A 264 -1.28 30.89 -24.00
N ILE A 265 -1.00 29.63 -23.72
CA ILE A 265 -1.87 28.49 -24.01
C ILE A 265 -2.55 28.10 -22.71
N LYS A 266 -3.87 27.89 -22.76
CA LYS A 266 -4.66 27.36 -21.66
C LYS A 266 -4.31 25.88 -21.47
N CYS A 267 -3.90 25.47 -20.27
CA CYS A 267 -3.42 24.11 -20.01
C CYS A 267 -3.95 23.60 -18.66
N VAL A 268 -3.78 22.30 -18.41
CA VAL A 268 -4.14 21.68 -17.14
C VAL A 268 -2.86 21.40 -16.35
N PHE A 269 -2.86 21.76 -15.06
CA PHE A 269 -1.72 21.53 -14.20
C PHE A 269 -1.59 20.04 -13.86
N THR A 270 -0.58 19.39 -14.43
CA THR A 270 -0.14 18.05 -14.06
C THR A 270 1.21 18.17 -13.35
N PHE A 271 1.41 17.36 -12.31
CA PHE A 271 2.65 17.36 -11.57
C PHE A 271 3.50 16.17 -12.01
N SER A 272 4.60 16.44 -12.69
CA SER A 272 5.55 15.39 -13.10
C SER A 272 6.89 15.60 -12.39
N ILE A 273 7.34 14.57 -11.68
CA ILE A 273 8.70 14.50 -11.14
C ILE A 273 9.35 13.26 -11.73
N TYR A 274 10.43 13.48 -12.48
CA TYR A 274 11.36 12.43 -12.83
C TYR A 274 12.50 12.42 -11.82
N TRP A 275 12.68 11.32 -11.10
CA TRP A 275 13.89 11.04 -10.33
C TRP A 275 14.96 10.57 -11.34
N PRO A 276 16.11 11.26 -11.51
CA PRO A 276 17.02 11.82 -10.49
C PRO A 276 16.89 13.34 -10.24
N CYS A 277 15.92 14.01 -10.87
CA CYS A 277 15.82 15.46 -10.93
C CYS A 277 15.00 16.06 -9.77
N SER A 278 15.16 15.58 -8.54
CA SER A 278 14.49 16.15 -7.36
C SER A 278 15.02 17.53 -6.95
N LEU A 279 16.10 17.99 -7.58
CA LEU A 279 16.63 19.35 -7.46
C LEU A 279 16.01 20.32 -8.47
N TYR A 280 15.25 19.86 -9.46
CA TYR A 280 14.52 20.70 -10.41
C TYR A 280 13.04 20.33 -10.41
N HIS A 281 12.24 21.09 -9.66
CA HIS A 281 10.79 21.10 -9.84
C HIS A 281 10.47 21.59 -11.25
N ARG A 282 10.19 20.68 -12.18
CA ARG A 282 9.67 21.05 -13.50
C ARG A 282 8.18 20.79 -13.52
N SER A 283 7.40 21.83 -13.21
CA SER A 283 5.97 21.82 -13.50
C SER A 283 5.81 21.69 -15.01
N TYR A 284 5.22 20.58 -15.45
CA TYR A 284 4.78 20.45 -16.83
C TYR A 284 3.34 20.97 -16.91
N CYS A 285 3.10 21.86 -17.87
CA CYS A 285 1.75 22.19 -18.27
C CYS A 285 1.46 21.29 -19.46
N ASP A 286 0.56 20.32 -19.31
CA ASP A 286 0.14 19.56 -20.47
C ASP A 286 -0.91 20.39 -21.22
N CYS A 287 -0.51 20.84 -22.40
CA CYS A 287 -1.30 21.73 -23.22
C CYS A 287 -1.94 20.89 -24.31
N ASP A 288 -3.03 20.23 -23.96
CA ASP A 288 -3.82 19.46 -24.92
C ASP A 288 -4.52 20.47 -25.84
N GLN A 289 -4.02 20.65 -27.07
CA GLN A 289 -4.62 21.54 -28.06
C GLN A 289 -5.93 20.97 -28.65
N THR A 290 -6.30 19.75 -28.27
CA THR A 290 -7.35 18.96 -28.93
C THR A 290 -8.58 18.67 -28.07
N ASN A 291 -8.59 19.02 -26.79
CA ASN A 291 -9.79 18.88 -25.95
C ASN A 291 -10.20 20.20 -25.34
N THR A 292 -11.14 20.87 -26.01
CA THR A 292 -12.13 21.71 -25.33
C THR A 292 -12.76 20.89 -24.20
N LEU A 293 -12.43 21.24 -22.96
CA LEU A 293 -13.25 20.93 -21.78
C LEU A 293 -14.68 21.47 -21.98
#